data_AF-I3SCU3-F1
#
_entry.id   AF-I3SCU3-F1
#
_cell.length_a   1.000
_cell.length_b   1.000
_cell.length_c   1.000
_cell.angle_alpha   90.00
_cell.angle_beta   90.00
_cell.angle_gamma   90.00
#
_symmetry.space_group_name_H-M   'P 1'
#
loop_
_entity.id
_entity.type
_entity.pdbx_description
1 polymer ?
#
loop_
_entity_poly.entity_id
_entity_poly.type
_entity_poly.pdbx_seq_one_letter_code
_entity_poly.pdbx_strand_id
1 'polypeptide(L)'
;MVKELEVLCNECRSNSCIEHALGIMEEKKAQENLSEGIFNISLTGAERLEKFLLEKLDIFESAVGDSNVKRAPRIAAFPPAFQSISRNPIVLDLAYNMIEFPSIESRMKKDRKAKGGFISRIFG
;
A
#
# COMPACT_ATOMS: atom_id res chain seq x y z
N MET A 1 47.77 45.09 -2.89
CA MET A 1 46.60 44.90 -2.01
C MET A 1 45.30 44.60 -2.75
N VAL A 2 44.67 45.54 -3.48
CA VAL A 2 43.34 45.27 -4.12
C VAL A 2 43.40 44.16 -5.17
N LYS A 3 44.43 44.15 -6.03
CA LYS A 3 44.62 43.09 -7.04
C LYS A 3 44.91 41.71 -6.44
N GLU A 4 45.69 41.66 -5.36
CA GLU A 4 45.99 40.40 -4.66
C GLU A 4 44.75 39.83 -3.99
N LEU A 5 43.88 40.69 -3.45
CA LEU A 5 42.60 40.28 -2.87
C LEU A 5 41.63 39.72 -3.91
N GLU A 6 41.58 40.31 -5.11
CA GLU A 6 40.77 39.82 -6.23
C GLU A 6 41.26 38.46 -6.73
N VAL A 7 42.59 38.29 -6.87
CA VAL A 7 43.21 37.01 -7.22
C VAL A 7 42.86 35.95 -6.18
N LEU A 8 43.03 36.25 -4.89
CA LEU A 8 42.69 35.34 -3.80
C LEU A 8 41.21 34.97 -3.79
N CYS A 9 40.31 35.92 -4.06
CA CYS A 9 38.87 35.66 -4.12
C CYS A 9 38.52 34.69 -5.27
N ASN A 10 39.11 34.88 -6.44
CA ASN A 10 38.92 34.01 -7.59
C ASN A 10 39.48 32.60 -7.34
N GLU A 11 40.64 32.52 -6.69
CA GLU A 11 41.28 31.25 -6.34
C GLU A 11 40.46 30.47 -5.29
N CYS A 12 39.95 31.14 -4.25
CA CYS A 12 39.05 30.54 -3.27
C CYS A 12 37.77 29.99 -3.93
N ARG A 13 37.17 30.74 -4.87
CA ARG A 13 35.99 30.28 -5.61
C ARG A 13 36.31 29.07 -6.49
N SER A 14 37.43 29.12 -7.21
CA SER A 14 37.90 28.01 -8.03
C SER A 14 38.12 26.75 -7.21
N ASN A 15 38.85 26.86 -6.09
CA ASN A 15 39.13 25.74 -5.20
C ASN A 15 37.85 25.17 -4.60
N SER A 16 36.90 26.02 -4.18
CA SER A 16 35.60 25.56 -3.70
C SER A 16 34.84 24.74 -4.75
N CYS A 17 34.86 25.15 -6.02
CA CYS A 17 34.22 24.39 -7.10
C CYS A 17 34.93 23.06 -7.37
N ILE A 18 36.26 23.04 -7.32
CA ILE A 18 37.07 21.82 -7.52
C ILE A 18 36.80 20.81 -6.41
N GLU A 19 36.86 21.22 -5.14
CA GLU A 19 36.60 20.34 -4.00
C GLU A 19 35.18 19.77 -4.03
N HIS A 20 34.20 20.58 -4.44
CA HIS A 20 32.82 20.10 -4.60
C HIS A 20 32.69 19.06 -5.70
N ALA A 21 33.35 19.26 -6.85
CA ALA A 21 33.36 18.29 -7.94
C ALA A 21 34.07 16.98 -7.53
N LEU A 22 35.19 17.10 -6.80
CA LEU A 22 35.92 15.95 -6.27
C LEU A 22 35.07 15.15 -5.27
N GLY A 23 34.37 15.82 -4.36
CA GLY A 23 33.48 15.17 -3.40
C GLY A 23 32.36 14.38 -4.09
N ILE A 24 31.72 14.96 -5.13
CA ILE A 24 30.70 14.25 -5.91
C ILE A 24 31.30 13.04 -6.65
N MET A 25 32.49 13.18 -7.22
CA MET A 25 33.17 12.08 -7.90
C MET A 25 33.53 10.95 -6.93
N GLU A 26 33.98 11.26 -5.73
CA GLU A 26 34.30 10.28 -4.69
C GLU A 26 33.05 9.56 -4.17
N GLU A 27 31.95 10.30 -3.94
CA GLU A 27 30.66 9.72 -3.55
C GLU A 27 30.15 8.75 -4.62
N LYS A 28 30.18 9.16 -5.90
CA LYS A 28 29.78 8.30 -7.01
C LYS A 28 30.69 7.08 -7.13
N LYS A 29 32.00 7.24 -6.99
CA LYS A 29 32.94 6.12 -7.00
C LYS A 29 32.68 5.14 -5.86
N ALA A 30 32.33 5.63 -4.66
CA ALA A 30 31.92 4.78 -3.56
C ALA A 30 30.63 4.00 -3.88
N GLN A 31 29.64 4.65 -4.48
CA GLN A 31 28.41 3.99 -4.94
C GLN A 31 28.68 2.97 -6.05
N GLU A 32 29.54 3.29 -7.02
CA GLU A 32 29.96 2.38 -8.08
C GLU A 32 30.68 1.16 -7.51
N ASN A 33 31.65 1.35 -6.61
CA ASN A 33 32.36 0.25 -5.95
C ASN A 33 31.41 -0.66 -5.14
N LEU A 34 30.41 -0.07 -4.45
CA LEU A 34 29.37 -0.84 -3.78
C LEU A 34 28.50 -1.58 -4.79
N SER A 35 28.13 -0.93 -5.89
CA SER A 35 27.33 -1.56 -6.94
C SER A 35 28.06 -2.71 -7.63
N GLU A 36 29.36 -2.59 -7.90
CA GLU A 36 30.20 -3.66 -8.45
C GLU A 36 30.41 -4.79 -7.43
N GLY A 37 30.63 -4.43 -6.16
CA GLY A 37 30.73 -5.39 -5.06
C GLY A 37 29.45 -6.20 -4.86
N ILE A 38 28.28 -5.59 -5.10
CA ILE A 38 26.96 -6.24 -5.00
C ILE A 38 26.54 -6.87 -6.34
N PHE A 39 27.11 -6.47 -7.49
CA PHE A 39 26.79 -7.03 -8.81
C PHE A 39 27.07 -8.54 -8.87
N ASN A 40 28.09 -9.01 -8.14
CA ASN A 40 28.40 -10.43 -7.99
C ASN A 40 27.64 -11.10 -6.83
N ILE A 41 26.95 -10.35 -5.98
CA ILE A 41 26.01 -10.88 -4.98
C ILE A 41 24.70 -11.21 -5.70
N SER A 42 24.77 -12.22 -6.55
CA SER A 42 23.56 -12.87 -6.99
C SER A 42 23.03 -13.74 -5.85
N LEU A 43 21.86 -13.37 -5.32
CA LEU A 43 21.06 -14.30 -4.49
C LEU A 43 20.65 -15.56 -5.27
N THR A 44 20.92 -15.62 -6.57
CA THR A 44 20.95 -16.88 -7.30
C THR A 44 22.38 -17.42 -7.23
N GLY A 45 22.62 -18.25 -6.21
CA GLY A 45 23.64 -19.30 -6.35
C GLY A 45 23.48 -19.99 -7.71
N ALA A 46 24.57 -20.50 -8.26
CA ALA A 46 24.69 -21.04 -9.62
C ALA A 46 23.85 -22.33 -9.89
N GLU A 47 22.69 -22.46 -9.28
CA GLU A 47 21.60 -23.33 -9.70
C GLU A 47 20.47 -22.43 -10.20
N ARG A 48 20.12 -22.58 -11.48
CA ARG A 48 18.87 -22.02 -12.02
C ARG A 48 17.75 -22.37 -11.03
N LEU A 49 17.27 -21.38 -10.29
CA LEU A 49 16.09 -21.54 -9.44
C LEU A 49 15.01 -22.15 -10.32
N GLU A 50 14.62 -23.39 -10.03
CA GLU A 50 13.57 -24.08 -10.79
C GLU A 50 12.35 -23.15 -10.90
N LYS A 51 11.85 -23.02 -12.12
CA LYS A 51 10.63 -22.27 -12.44
C LYS A 51 9.49 -22.72 -11.53
N PHE A 52 8.65 -21.78 -11.08
CA PHE A 52 7.46 -22.10 -10.28
C PHE A 52 6.52 -23.02 -11.07
N LEU A 53 5.71 -23.82 -10.38
CA LEU A 53 4.76 -24.74 -11.04
C LEU A 53 3.79 -23.98 -11.97
N LEU A 54 3.38 -22.76 -11.61
CA LEU A 54 2.57 -21.89 -12.46
C LEU A 54 3.22 -21.55 -13.81
N GLU A 55 4.55 -21.64 -13.93
CA GLU A 55 5.28 -21.37 -15.17
C GLU A 55 5.47 -22.63 -16.03
N LYS A 56 5.08 -23.81 -15.52
CA LYS A 56 5.22 -25.11 -16.17
C LYS A 56 3.88 -25.83 -16.33
N LEU A 57 2.79 -25.13 -16.65
CA LEU A 57 1.45 -25.74 -16.77
C LEU A 57 1.35 -26.81 -17.86
N ASP A 58 2.30 -26.84 -18.79
CA ASP A 58 2.39 -27.83 -19.87
C ASP A 58 2.92 -29.20 -19.40
N ILE A 59 3.48 -29.29 -18.19
CA ILE A 59 4.08 -30.50 -17.64
C ILE A 59 3.46 -30.79 -16.27
N PHE A 60 2.96 -32.01 -16.08
CA PHE A 60 2.49 -32.42 -14.76
C PHE A 60 3.68 -32.65 -13.82
N GLU A 61 3.74 -31.87 -12.74
CA GLU A 61 4.75 -31.98 -11.68
C GLU A 61 4.03 -31.94 -10.31
N SER A 62 4.35 -32.89 -9.42
CA SER A 62 3.71 -32.99 -8.09
C SER A 62 4.15 -31.83 -7.19
N ALA A 63 3.20 -31.08 -6.64
CA ALA A 63 3.49 -29.99 -5.70
C ALA A 63 4.14 -30.47 -4.39
N VAL A 64 3.98 -31.75 -4.04
CA VAL A 64 4.52 -32.36 -2.81
C VAL A 64 5.89 -33.01 -3.06
N GLY A 65 6.36 -33.05 -4.31
CA GLY A 65 7.60 -33.75 -4.68
C GLY A 65 7.54 -35.27 -4.46
N ASP A 66 8.70 -35.92 -4.49
CA ASP A 66 8.84 -37.33 -4.12
C ASP A 66 8.61 -37.54 -2.62
N SER A 67 8.09 -38.71 -2.23
CA SER A 67 7.69 -39.03 -0.85
C SER A 67 8.78 -38.83 0.23
N ASN A 68 10.05 -38.75 -0.19
CA ASN A 68 11.20 -38.63 0.69
C ASN A 68 11.79 -37.21 0.76
N VAL A 69 11.25 -36.25 0.01
CA VAL A 69 11.79 -34.89 -0.05
C VAL A 69 10.89 -33.93 0.74
N LYS A 70 11.31 -33.55 1.95
CA LYS A 70 10.64 -32.54 2.78
C LYS A 70 10.97 -31.12 2.31
N ARG A 71 10.72 -30.80 1.03
CA ARG A 71 10.91 -29.44 0.49
C ARG A 71 9.55 -28.74 0.43
N ALA A 72 9.52 -27.47 0.81
CA ALA A 72 8.31 -26.66 0.70
C ALA A 72 7.89 -26.54 -0.78
N PRO A 73 6.60 -26.72 -1.11
CA PRO A 73 6.10 -26.60 -2.48
C PRO A 73 6.41 -25.24 -3.09
N ARG A 74 6.99 -25.21 -4.30
CA ARG A 74 7.31 -23.98 -5.01
C ARG A 74 6.26 -23.65 -6.07
N ILE A 75 5.03 -23.44 -5.60
CA ILE A 75 3.82 -23.34 -6.44
C ILE A 75 3.79 -22.01 -7.22
N ALA A 76 3.93 -20.89 -6.51
CA ALA A 76 3.83 -19.54 -7.05
C ALA A 76 4.80 -18.60 -6.33
N ALA A 77 5.17 -17.51 -6.99
CA ALA A 77 5.93 -16.44 -6.36
C ALA A 77 5.09 -15.75 -5.27
N PHE A 78 5.70 -15.48 -4.12
CA PHE A 78 5.10 -14.71 -3.04
C PHE A 78 6.04 -13.57 -2.61
N PRO A 79 5.55 -12.32 -2.50
CA PRO A 79 4.18 -11.89 -2.79
C PRO A 79 3.85 -11.98 -4.31
N PRO A 80 2.56 -12.16 -4.69
CA PRO A 80 2.16 -12.10 -6.08
C PRO A 80 2.55 -10.75 -6.71
N ALA A 81 2.92 -10.75 -7.99
CA ALA A 81 3.18 -9.51 -8.71
C ALA A 81 1.92 -8.62 -8.73
N PHE A 82 2.09 -7.30 -8.60
CA PHE A 82 1.01 -6.35 -8.77
C PHE A 82 0.46 -6.44 -10.19
N GLN A 83 -0.85 -6.70 -10.31
CA GLN A 83 -1.55 -6.78 -11.59
C GLN A 83 -2.77 -5.86 -11.56
N SER A 84 -2.91 -5.04 -12.60
CA SER A 84 -4.13 -4.25 -12.82
C SER A 84 -5.21 -5.18 -13.39
N ILE A 85 -6.11 -5.65 -12.52
CA ILE A 85 -7.23 -6.49 -12.93
C ILE A 85 -8.48 -5.63 -13.02
N SER A 86 -9.18 -5.64 -14.16
CA SER A 86 -10.48 -4.99 -14.28
C SER A 86 -11.45 -5.62 -13.30
N ARG A 87 -11.99 -4.83 -12.37
CA ARG A 87 -13.02 -5.27 -11.43
C ARG A 87 -14.37 -4.70 -11.84
N ASN A 88 -15.44 -5.39 -11.46
CA ASN A 88 -16.78 -4.84 -11.55
C ASN A 88 -16.83 -3.52 -10.75
N PRO A 89 -17.58 -2.51 -11.23
CA PRO A 89 -17.73 -1.27 -10.49
C PRO A 89 -18.33 -1.55 -9.11
N ILE A 90 -17.90 -0.79 -8.12
CA ILE A 90 -18.49 -0.86 -6.79
C ILE A 90 -19.90 -0.26 -6.89
N VAL A 91 -20.91 -1.09 -6.60
CA VAL A 91 -22.32 -0.67 -6.52
C VAL A 91 -22.75 -0.73 -5.07
N LEU A 92 -23.18 0.41 -4.53
CA LEU A 92 -23.70 0.51 -3.16
C LEU A 92 -25.22 0.46 -3.19
N ASP A 93 -25.82 -0.45 -2.42
CA ASP A 93 -27.27 -0.50 -2.25
C ASP A 93 -27.72 0.56 -1.22
N LEU A 94 -28.13 1.71 -1.74
CA LEU A 94 -28.65 2.82 -0.93
C LEU A 94 -30.14 2.65 -0.57
N ALA A 95 -30.86 1.73 -1.20
CA ALA A 95 -32.29 1.54 -0.94
C ALA A 95 -32.54 1.05 0.48
N TYR A 96 -31.61 0.27 1.05
CA TYR A 96 -31.68 -0.16 2.44
C TYR A 96 -31.70 1.01 3.43
N ASN A 97 -30.96 2.09 3.16
CA ASN A 97 -30.93 3.28 4.01
C ASN A 97 -32.24 4.08 3.98
N MET A 98 -33.12 3.80 3.03
CA MET A 98 -34.43 4.46 2.88
C MET A 98 -35.57 3.69 3.54
N ILE A 99 -35.27 2.58 4.24
CA ILE A 99 -36.27 1.83 5.01
C ILE A 99 -36.57 2.61 6.29
N GLU A 100 -37.62 3.43 6.22
CA GLU A 100 -38.15 4.20 7.36
C GLU A 100 -39.52 3.68 7.78
N PHE A 101 -39.83 3.75 9.08
CA PHE A 101 -41.16 3.43 9.56
C PHE A 101 -42.17 4.50 9.13
N PRO A 102 -43.41 4.11 8.77
CA PRO A 102 -44.45 5.08 8.48
C PRO A 102 -44.80 5.89 9.74
N SER A 103 -45.22 7.14 9.55
CA SER A 103 -45.65 7.99 10.67
C SER A 103 -46.84 7.37 11.41
N ILE A 104 -46.74 7.31 12.74
CA ILE A 104 -47.76 6.76 13.63
C ILE A 104 -48.61 7.84 14.32
N GLU A 105 -48.40 9.12 14.02
CA GLU A 105 -49.06 10.25 14.69
C GLU A 105 -50.59 10.18 14.59
N SER A 106 -51.12 9.74 13.45
CA SER A 106 -52.56 9.57 13.23
C SER A 106 -53.19 8.45 14.08
N ARG A 107 -52.36 7.52 14.57
CA ARG A 107 -52.78 6.40 15.43
C ARG A 107 -52.58 6.69 16.92
N MET A 108 -51.87 7.76 17.27
CA MET A 108 -51.72 8.17 18.66
C MET A 108 -53.05 8.78 19.15
N LYS A 109 -53.63 8.20 20.21
CA LYS A 109 -54.78 8.83 20.88
C LYS A 109 -54.32 10.19 21.39
N LYS A 110 -54.96 11.28 20.94
CA LYS A 110 -54.79 12.59 21.57
C LYS A 110 -55.09 12.41 23.05
N ASP A 111 -54.08 12.53 23.90
CA ASP A 111 -54.27 12.61 25.34
C ASP A 111 -55.21 13.78 25.60
N ARG A 112 -56.48 13.46 25.84
CA ARG A 112 -57.47 14.43 26.36
C ARG A 112 -57.11 14.70 27.82
N LYS A 113 -55.95 15.31 28.07
CA LYS A 113 -55.68 15.93 29.36
C LYS A 113 -56.71 17.06 29.56
N ALA A 114 -57.57 16.84 30.55
CA ALA A 114 -58.22 17.87 31.37
C ALA A 114 -59.37 18.72 30.79
N LYS A 115 -60.38 18.13 30.14
CA LYS A 115 -61.70 18.79 30.00
C LYS A 115 -62.85 17.79 30.14
N GLY A 116 -63.39 17.61 31.36
CA GLY A 116 -64.64 16.85 31.55
C GLY A 116 -64.84 16.09 32.86
N GLY A 117 -64.02 16.31 33.90
CA GLY A 117 -64.10 15.58 35.18
C GLY A 117 -65.11 16.13 36.21
N PHE A 118 -66.20 16.79 35.79
CA PHE A 118 -67.17 17.41 36.72
C PHE A 118 -68.57 16.77 36.73
N ILE A 119 -68.88 15.85 35.81
CA ILE A 119 -70.26 15.29 35.70
C ILE A 119 -70.42 13.95 36.45
N SER A 120 -69.34 13.28 36.85
CA SER A 120 -69.41 11.91 37.40
C SER A 120 -69.69 11.80 38.91
N ARG A 121 -70.03 12.89 39.62
CA ARG A 121 -70.30 12.87 41.08
C ARG A 121 -71.71 13.31 41.49
N ILE A 122 -72.60 13.67 40.56
CA ILE A 122 -73.94 14.16 40.89
C ILE A 122 -75.02 13.06 40.81
N PHE A 123 -74.73 11.90 40.20
CA PHE A 123 -75.70 10.80 40.03
C PHE A 123 -75.12 9.40 40.32
N GLY A 124 -74.32 9.25 41.37
CA GLY A 124 -73.82 7.95 41.82
C GLY A 124 -73.48 7.93 43.29
#